data_AF-A0A2W6BKH1-F1
#
_entry.id   AF-A0A2W6BKH1-F1
#
_cell.length_a   1.000
_cell.length_b   1.000
_cell.length_c   1.000
_cell.angle_alpha   90.00
_cell.angle_beta   90.00
_cell.angle_gamma   90.00
#
_symmetry.space_group_name_H-M   'P 1'
#
loop_
_entity.id
_entity.type
_entity.pdbx_description
1 polymer ?
#
loop_
_entity_poly.entity_id
_entity_poly.type
_entity_poly.pdbx_seq_one_letter_code
_entity_poly.pdbx_strand_id
1 'polypeptide(L)' 'MLAGVAKWASTVSAQKIVANLIRKIDALPGKPHDIQFAICARETVTRQTEGVRVITAADIFEPSLY' A
#
# COMPACT_ATOMS: atom_id res chain seq x y z
N MET A 1 7.25 -11.26 -1.85
CA MET A 1 7.90 -9.96 -2.19
C MET A 1 6.93 -8.79 -1.90
N LEU A 2 7.39 -7.57 -1.57
CA LEU A 2 6.51 -6.41 -1.32
C LEU A 2 6.53 -5.40 -2.47
N ALA A 3 5.34 -4.97 -2.91
CA ALA A 3 5.17 -3.83 -3.82
C ALA A 3 4.32 -2.75 -3.15
N GLY A 4 4.79 -1.51 -3.17
CA GLY A 4 4.09 -0.41 -2.51
C GLY A 4 4.27 0.95 -3.16
N VAL A 5 3.39 1.86 -2.80
CA VAL A 5 3.50 3.29 -3.15
C VAL A 5 3.42 4.09 -1.86
N ALA A 6 4.38 4.99 -1.66
CA ALA A 6 4.29 6.03 -0.66
C ALA A 6 3.65 7.27 -1.28
N LYS A 7 2.51 7.70 -0.73
CA LYS A 7 1.88 8.98 -1.10
C LYS A 7 1.80 9.87 0.13
N TRP A 8 2.31 11.09 0.03
CA TRP A 8 2.18 12.12 1.07
C TRP A 8 0.80 12.82 1.05
N ALA A 9 -0.24 12.15 0.52
CA ALA A 9 -1.59 12.69 0.56
C ALA A 9 -2.22 12.39 1.94
N SER A 10 -3.00 13.34 2.48
CA SER A 10 -3.75 13.14 3.73
C SER A 10 -4.64 11.90 3.63
N THR A 11 -5.39 11.77 2.54
CA THR A 11 -6.28 10.63 2.32
C THR A 11 -5.99 9.93 1.00
N VAL A 12 -5.87 8.60 1.04
CA VAL A 12 -5.76 7.76 -0.15
C VAL A 12 -6.80 6.65 -0.17
N SER A 13 -7.09 6.11 -1.36
CA SER A 13 -7.96 4.94 -1.52
C SER A 13 -7.11 3.71 -1.79
N ALA A 14 -7.26 2.66 -0.95
CA ALA A 14 -6.50 1.43 -1.11
C ALA A 14 -6.79 0.76 -2.45
N GLN A 15 -8.07 0.60 -2.78
CA GLN A 15 -8.54 0.02 -4.03
C GLN A 15 -7.90 0.66 -5.28
N LYS A 16 -7.83 2.00 -5.34
CA LYS A 16 -7.22 2.71 -6.49
C LYS A 16 -5.72 2.48 -6.59
N ILE A 17 -5.01 2.44 -5.45
CA ILE A 17 -3.57 2.22 -5.41
C ILE A 17 -3.25 0.77 -5.81
N VAL A 18 -3.97 -0.20 -5.25
CA VAL A 18 -3.83 -1.64 -5.58
C VAL A 18 -4.06 -1.87 -7.07
N ALA A 19 -5.13 -1.33 -7.66
CA ALA A 19 -5.40 -1.50 -9.09
C ALA A 19 -4.25 -0.97 -9.98
N ASN A 20 -3.63 0.15 -9.59
CA ASN A 20 -2.48 0.68 -10.30
C ASN A 20 -1.22 -0.18 -10.10
N LEU A 21 -0.99 -0.68 -8.87
CA LEU A 21 0.12 -1.58 -8.58
C LEU A 21 0.01 -2.89 -9.35
N ILE A 22 -1.18 -3.51 -9.39
CA ILE A 22 -1.46 -4.71 -10.20
C ILE A 22 -1.11 -4.45 -11.66
N ARG A 23 -1.60 -3.35 -12.25
CA ARG A 23 -1.29 -3.01 -13.65
C ARG A 23 0.21 -2.89 -13.90
N LYS A 24 0.96 -2.30 -12.96
CA LYS A 24 2.42 -2.16 -13.08
C LYS A 24 3.13 -3.50 -12.97
N ILE A 25 2.71 -4.34 -12.03
CA ILE A 25 3.25 -5.69 -11.81
C ILE A 25 2.98 -6.59 -13.01
N ASP A 26 1.78 -6.51 -13.59
CA ASP A 26 1.40 -7.30 -14.75
C ASP A 26 2.26 -7.02 -15.98
N ALA A 27 2.82 -5.81 -16.06
CA ALA A 27 3.75 -5.42 -17.12
C ALA A 27 5.20 -5.88 -16.88
N LEU A 28 5.53 -6.43 -15.70
CA LEU A 28 6.89 -6.89 -15.39
C LEU A 28 7.12 -8.32 -15.91
N PRO A 29 8.15 -8.56 -16.74
CA PRO A 29 8.52 -9.91 -17.15
C PRO A 29 9.05 -10.71 -15.95
N GLY A 30 8.62 -11.96 -15.81
CA GLY A 30 9.05 -12.85 -14.72
C GLY A 30 8.54 -12.44 -13.32
N LYS A 31 7.43 -11.71 -13.24
CA LYS A 31 6.86 -11.27 -11.97
C LYS A 31 6.62 -12.45 -11.01
N PRO A 32 6.97 -12.31 -9.72
CA PRO A 32 6.64 -13.31 -8.71
C PRO A 32 5.13 -13.48 -8.53
N HIS A 33 4.69 -14.70 -8.20
CA HIS A 33 3.29 -15.01 -7.96
C HIS A 33 2.80 -14.60 -6.55
N ASP A 34 3.70 -14.27 -5.64
CA ASP A 34 3.48 -14.04 -4.20
C ASP A 34 3.67 -12.56 -3.80
N ILE A 35 3.27 -11.62 -4.67
CA ILE A 35 3.44 -10.20 -4.38
C ILE A 35 2.38 -9.73 -3.38
N GLN A 36 2.86 -9.23 -2.24
CA GLN A 36 2.05 -8.57 -1.21
C GLN A 36 2.03 -7.06 -1.43
N PHE A 37 0.90 -6.43 -1.11
CA PHE A 37 0.71 -4.99 -1.31
C PHE A 37 0.85 -4.24 0.01
N ALA A 38 1.62 -3.14 -0.03
CA ALA A 38 1.70 -2.19 1.08
C ALA A 38 1.37 -0.77 0.60
N ILE A 39 0.61 -0.04 1.41
CA ILE A 39 0.21 1.34 1.13
C ILE A 39 0.66 2.23 2.28
N CYS A 40 1.47 3.23 1.97
CA CYS A 40 1.85 4.26 2.93
C CYS A 40 1.08 5.56 2.64
N ALA A 41 0.34 6.05 3.64
CA ALA A 41 -0.45 7.28 3.57
C ALA A 41 -0.09 8.23 4.73
N ARG A 42 -0.42 9.52 4.63
CA ARG A 42 -0.12 10.44 5.73
C ARG A 42 -1.08 10.27 6.89
N GLU A 43 -2.38 10.31 6.65
CA GLU A 43 -3.39 10.34 7.73
C GLU A 43 -4.39 9.19 7.61
N THR A 44 -4.96 8.93 6.44
CA THR A 44 -6.05 7.94 6.31
C THR A 44 -6.00 7.16 5.01
N VAL A 45 -6.23 5.84 5.12
CA VAL A 45 -6.52 4.96 3.98
C VAL A 45 -7.99 4.57 4.00
N THR A 46 -8.69 4.86 2.90
CA THR A 46 -10.11 4.57 2.70
C THR A 46 -10.30 3.38 1.77
N ARG A 47 -11.49 2.75 1.82
CA ARG A 47 -11.84 1.57 1.00
C ARG A 47 -10.81 0.45 1.17
N GLN A 48 -10.60 0.03 2.41
CA GLN A 48 -9.65 -1.03 2.74
C GLN A 48 -9.92 -2.27 1.89
N THR A 49 -8.85 -2.94 1.50
CA THR A 49 -8.88 -4.12 0.67
C THR A 49 -8.15 -5.22 1.43
N GLU A 50 -8.71 -6.41 1.45
CA GLU A 50 -8.15 -7.55 2.16
C GLU A 50 -6.71 -7.86 1.68
N GLY A 51 -5.84 -8.28 2.60
CA GLY A 51 -4.46 -8.63 2.29
C GLY A 51 -3.52 -7.43 1.98
N VAL A 52 -3.98 -6.19 2.15
CA VAL A 52 -3.15 -4.99 1.96
C VAL A 52 -2.66 -4.47 3.31
N ARG A 53 -1.33 -4.36 3.47
CA ARG A 53 -0.74 -3.72 4.65
C ARG A 53 -0.85 -2.20 4.52
N VAL A 54 -1.52 -1.56 5.46
CA VAL A 54 -1.62 -0.10 5.55
C VAL A 54 -0.61 0.41 6.57
N ILE A 55 0.10 1.47 6.20
CA ILE A 55 1.04 2.19 7.07
C ILE A 55 0.68 3.67 6.99
N THR A 56 0.47 4.31 8.11
CA THR A 56 0.24 5.75 8.22
C THR A 56 1.47 6.47 8.80
N ALA A 57 1.50 7.80 8.74
CA ALA A 57 2.56 8.54 9.41
C ALA A 57 2.52 8.34 10.94
N ALA A 58 1.33 8.17 11.52
CA ALA A 58 1.18 7.86 12.95
C ALA A 58 1.88 6.53 13.30
N ASP A 59 1.72 5.50 12.47
CA ASP A 59 2.39 4.20 12.66
C ASP A 59 3.94 4.30 12.63
N ILE A 60 4.49 5.34 11.98
CA ILE A 60 5.94 5.54 11.81
C ILE A 60 6.51 6.42 12.94
N PHE A 61 5.77 7.46 13.33
CA PHE A 61 6.26 8.50 14.25
C PHE A 61 5.73 8.35 15.68
N GLU A 62 4.78 7.45 15.93
CA GLU A 62 4.36 7.01 17.28
C GLU A 62 4.53 5.49 17.41
N PRO A 63 5.71 5.00 17.83
CA PRO A 63 6.01 3.56 17.84
C PRO A 63 5.37 2.80 19.01
N SER A 64 4.54 3.44 19.85
CA SER A 64 4.13 2.90 21.16
C SER A 64 3.08 1.78 21.14
N LEU A 65 2.72 1.23 19.96
CA LEU A 65 1.67 0.22 19.82
C LEU A 65 2.05 -1.04 19.02
N TYR A 66 3.35 -1.33 18.84
CA TYR A 66 3.81 -2.62 18.30
C TYR A 66 4.83 -3.31 19.21
#